data_AF-A0A1V5XT00-F1
#
_entry.id   AF-A0A1V5XT00-F1
#
_cell.length_a   1.000
_cell.length_b   1.000
_cell.length_c   1.000
_cell.angle_alpha   90.00
_cell.angle_beta   90.00
_cell.angle_gamma   90.00
#
_symmetry.space_group_name_H-M   'P 1'
#
loop_
_entity.id
_entity.type
_entity.pdbx_description
1 polymer ?
#
loop_
_entity_poly.entity_id
_entity_poly.type
_entity_poly.pdbx_seq_one_letter_code
_entity_poly.pdbx_strand_id
1 'polypeptide(L)'
;MAFSMILIFILFILSLILIGFVYLLRDNSDENPMLNNTPKTALIKTVYFYTVSLIALMMIVFSTADLVNLGLKTWIFPKADLNEYKEPSCAVMIMKDPSLQETEEQYRNRIQQCEQGRMDENEARAIRKQRDAVRDISFLVVGIPLFLYHWATIRREQKADGKA
;
A
#
# COMPACT_ATOMS: atom_id res chain seq x y z
N MET A 1 -6.29 -13.79 -10.19
CA MET A 1 -5.13 -13.59 -11.09
C MET A 1 -4.16 -12.52 -10.60
N ALA A 2 -4.62 -11.32 -10.20
CA ALA A 2 -3.74 -10.25 -9.70
C ALA A 2 -2.87 -10.63 -8.47
N PHE A 3 -3.42 -11.41 -7.53
CA PHE A 3 -2.69 -11.85 -6.33
C PHE A 3 -1.47 -12.75 -6.66
N SER A 4 -1.58 -13.57 -7.71
CA SER A 4 -0.49 -14.44 -8.16
C SER A 4 0.66 -13.64 -8.78
N MET A 5 0.34 -12.59 -9.56
CA MET A 5 1.36 -11.70 -10.13
C MET A 5 2.10 -10.89 -9.07
N ILE A 6 1.40 -10.42 -8.03
CA ILE A 6 2.02 -9.69 -6.91
C ILE A 6 2.96 -10.62 -6.13
N LEU A 7 2.55 -11.86 -5.87
CA LEU A 7 3.39 -12.84 -5.19
C LEU A 7 4.67 -13.15 -5.98
N ILE A 8 4.57 -13.33 -7.29
CA ILE A 8 5.72 -13.59 -8.17
C ILE A 8 6.68 -12.40 -8.18
N PHE A 9 6.14 -11.17 -8.20
CA PHE A 9 6.96 -9.97 -8.17
C PHE A 9 7.71 -9.81 -6.84
N ILE A 10 7.05 -10.12 -5.71
CA ILE A 10 7.68 -10.14 -4.38
C ILE A 10 8.77 -11.21 -4.31
N LEU A 11 8.51 -12.42 -4.81
CA LEU A 11 9.50 -13.50 -4.85
C LEU A 11 10.70 -13.16 -5.74
N PHE A 12 10.47 -12.46 -6.85
CA PHE A 12 11.54 -12.00 -7.73
C PHE A 12 12.42 -10.94 -7.04
N ILE A 13 11.82 -9.96 -6.36
CA ILE A 13 12.56 -8.98 -5.58
C ILE A 13 13.35 -9.65 -4.45
N LEU A 14 12.74 -10.59 -3.72
CA LEU A 14 13.42 -11.34 -2.67
C LEU A 14 14.58 -12.17 -3.23
N SER A 15 14.41 -12.79 -4.40
CA SER A 15 15.49 -13.51 -5.09
C SER A 15 16.66 -12.59 -5.45
N LEU A 16 16.40 -11.40 -5.98
CA LEU A 16 17.45 -10.42 -6.28
C LEU A 16 18.19 -9.95 -5.01
N ILE A 17 17.46 -9.75 -3.91
CA ILE A 17 18.04 -9.40 -2.61
C ILE A 17 18.92 -10.55 -2.10
N LEU A 18 18.45 -11.80 -2.20
CA LEU A 18 19.16 -12.99 -1.73
C LEU A 18 20.41 -13.28 -2.58
N ILE A 19 20.32 -13.12 -3.90
CA ILE A 19 21.46 -13.23 -4.82
C ILE A 19 22.50 -12.14 -4.50
N GLY A 20 22.06 -10.89 -4.32
CA GLY A 20 22.95 -9.80 -3.92
C GLY A 20 23.61 -10.05 -2.57
N PHE A 21 22.87 -10.56 -1.59
CA PHE A 21 23.37 -10.91 -0.25
C PHE A 21 24.39 -12.06 -0.29
N VAL A 22 24.12 -13.12 -1.07
CA VAL A 22 25.04 -14.24 -1.27
C VAL A 22 26.31 -13.78 -1.98
N TYR A 23 26.20 -12.90 -2.97
CA TYR A 23 27.36 -12.32 -3.66
C TYR A 23 28.21 -11.47 -2.71
N LEU A 24 27.58 -10.75 -1.77
CA LEU A 24 28.25 -9.96 -0.73
C LEU A 24 28.96 -10.86 0.29
N LEU A 25 28.31 -11.95 0.74
CA LEU A 25 28.94 -12.92 1.65
C LEU A 25 30.08 -13.70 0.99
N ARG A 26 30.01 -13.93 -0.33
CA ARG A 26 31.04 -14.62 -1.10
C ARG A 26 32.32 -13.79 -1.30
N ASP A 27 32.24 -12.46 -1.23
CA ASP A 27 33.36 -11.52 -1.42
C ASP A 27 34.34 -11.47 -0.24
N ASN A 28 34.05 -12.14 0.89
CA ASN A 28 34.79 -11.95 2.14
C ASN A 28 35.62 -13.16 2.61
N SER A 29 35.81 -14.19 1.79
CA SER A 29 36.45 -15.44 2.24
C SER A 29 37.84 -15.73 1.71
N ASP A 30 38.35 -14.98 0.73
CA ASP A 30 39.74 -15.09 0.28
C ASP A 30 40.18 -13.74 -0.30
N GLU A 31 41.41 -13.35 0.00
CA GLU A 31 42.22 -12.31 -0.65
C GLU A 31 42.53 -11.01 0.12
N ASN A 32 43.82 -10.96 0.48
CA ASN A 32 44.69 -9.83 0.79
C ASN A 32 44.10 -8.40 0.67
N PRO A 33 44.22 -7.57 1.71
CA PRO A 33 43.64 -6.21 1.76
C PRO A 33 44.26 -5.19 0.79
N MET A 34 45.20 -5.60 -0.07
CA MET A 34 45.91 -4.70 -1.00
C MET A 34 45.37 -4.69 -2.43
N LEU A 35 44.33 -5.49 -2.75
CA LEU A 35 43.75 -5.56 -4.11
C LEU A 35 42.24 -5.20 -4.20
N ASN A 36 41.67 -4.57 -3.16
CA ASN A 36 40.24 -4.24 -3.06
C ASN A 36 39.83 -2.93 -3.77
N ASN A 37 40.66 -2.43 -4.70
CA ASN A 37 40.42 -1.17 -5.41
C ASN A 37 40.07 -1.39 -6.90
N THR A 38 39.53 -2.54 -7.27
CA THR A 38 39.03 -2.68 -8.65
C THR A 38 37.70 -1.93 -8.76
N PRO A 39 37.54 -1.02 -9.74
CA PRO A 39 36.37 -0.14 -9.83
C PRO A 39 35.05 -0.93 -9.96
N LYS A 40 35.11 -2.18 -10.42
CA LYS A 40 33.95 -3.05 -10.65
C LYS A 40 33.31 -3.52 -9.34
N THR A 41 34.08 -3.99 -8.36
CA THR A 41 33.53 -4.42 -7.05
C THR A 41 33.01 -3.25 -6.25
N ALA A 42 33.67 -2.09 -6.31
CA ALA A 42 33.17 -0.86 -5.72
C ALA A 42 31.82 -0.44 -6.31
N LEU A 43 31.68 -0.45 -7.65
CA LEU A 43 30.42 -0.14 -8.32
C LEU A 43 29.29 -1.11 -7.96
N ILE A 44 29.56 -2.41 -7.88
CA ILE A 44 28.55 -3.42 -7.50
C ILE A 44 28.04 -3.16 -6.07
N LYS A 45 28.96 -2.91 -5.12
CA LYS A 45 28.60 -2.58 -3.73
C LYS A 45 27.74 -1.32 -3.65
N THR A 46 28.11 -0.28 -4.40
CA THR A 46 27.36 0.98 -4.46
C THR A 46 25.95 0.78 -5.04
N VAL A 47 25.81 0.09 -6.18
CA VAL A 47 24.51 -0.17 -6.81
C VAL A 47 23.61 -1.01 -5.90
N TYR A 48 24.13 -2.05 -5.26
CA TYR A 48 23.40 -2.85 -4.29
C TYR A 48 22.87 -2.01 -3.13
N PHE A 49 23.75 -1.22 -2.50
CA PHE A 49 23.39 -0.39 -1.35
C PHE A 49 22.30 0.63 -1.70
N TYR A 50 22.41 1.30 -2.85
CA TYR A 50 21.37 2.23 -3.31
C TYR A 50 20.04 1.55 -3.59
N THR A 51 20.07 0.34 -4.18
CA THR A 51 18.84 -0.40 -4.49
C THR A 51 18.12 -0.85 -3.22
N VAL A 52 18.84 -1.42 -2.26
CA VAL A 52 18.27 -1.85 -0.98
C VAL A 52 17.76 -0.65 -0.19
N SER A 53 18.53 0.45 -0.15
CA SER A 53 18.13 1.69 0.52
C SER A 53 16.87 2.29 -0.09
N LEU A 54 16.73 2.24 -1.43
CA LEU A 54 15.53 2.70 -2.13
C LEU A 54 14.30 1.87 -1.76
N ILE A 55 14.43 0.53 -1.75
CA ILE A 55 13.33 -0.38 -1.38
C ILE A 55 12.93 -0.15 0.08
N ALA A 56 13.91 -0.06 0.99
CA ALA A 56 13.66 0.19 2.41
C ALA A 56 12.97 1.56 2.62
N LEU A 57 13.42 2.60 1.92
CA LEU A 57 12.80 3.93 1.98
C LEU A 57 11.34 3.88 1.52
N MET A 58 11.04 3.19 0.41
CA MET A 58 9.67 3.02 -0.07
C MET A 58 8.78 2.32 0.97
N MET A 59 9.26 1.26 1.62
CA MET A 59 8.53 0.57 2.69
C MET A 59 8.20 1.49 3.86
N ILE A 60 9.16 2.34 4.27
CA ILE A 60 8.95 3.32 5.34
C ILE A 60 7.90 4.36 4.93
N VAL A 61 7.96 4.87 3.70
CA VAL A 61 7.01 5.87 3.19
C VAL A 61 5.59 5.31 3.18
N PHE A 62 5.38 4.09 2.66
CA PHE A 62 4.07 3.45 2.66
C PHE A 62 3.56 3.19 4.08
N SER A 63 4.40 2.66 4.96
CA SER A 63 4.03 2.39 6.36
C SER A 63 3.63 3.66 7.11
N THR A 64 4.35 4.76 6.88
CA THR A 64 4.06 6.05 7.52
C THR A 64 2.77 6.65 6.96
N ALA A 65 2.55 6.59 5.64
CA ALA A 65 1.32 7.05 5.03
C ALA A 65 0.10 6.26 5.54
N ASP A 66 0.24 4.93 5.71
CA ASP A 66 -0.82 4.09 6.26
C ASP A 66 -1.13 4.43 7.72
N LEU A 67 -0.10 4.75 8.52
CA LEU A 67 -0.30 5.19 9.91
C LEU A 67 -1.04 6.53 9.98
N VAL A 68 -0.71 7.48 9.11
CA VAL A 68 -1.44 8.75 8.99
C VAL A 68 -2.88 8.51 8.55
N ASN A 69 -3.09 7.63 7.57
CA ASN A 69 -4.42 7.26 7.07
C ASN A 69 -5.28 6.64 8.18
N LEU A 70 -4.70 5.76 9.00
CA LEU A 70 -5.38 5.21 10.17
C LEU A 70 -5.75 6.32 11.15
N GLY A 71 -4.80 7.19 11.50
CA GLY A 71 -5.08 8.28 12.44
C GLY A 71 -6.16 9.26 11.95
N LEU A 72 -6.12 9.62 10.66
CA LEU A 72 -7.14 10.47 10.05
C LEU A 72 -8.52 9.81 10.09
N LYS A 73 -8.62 8.50 9.81
CA LYS A 73 -9.89 7.77 9.90
C LYS A 73 -10.39 7.65 11.33
N THR A 74 -9.52 7.32 12.28
CA THR A 74 -9.93 7.09 13.68
C THR A 74 -10.33 8.38 14.40
N TRP A 75 -9.64 9.50 14.16
CA TRP A 75 -9.85 10.72 14.96
C TRP A 75 -10.58 11.85 14.22
N ILE A 76 -10.45 11.97 12.89
CA ILE A 76 -10.96 13.14 12.15
C ILE A 76 -12.14 12.75 11.23
N PHE A 77 -12.06 11.59 10.59
CA PHE A 77 -13.06 11.08 9.64
C PHE A 77 -13.54 9.67 10.00
N PRO A 78 -14.18 9.45 11.17
CA PRO A 78 -14.64 8.13 11.60
C PRO A 78 -15.62 7.48 10.63
N LYS A 79 -16.38 8.27 9.86
CA LYS A 79 -17.26 7.76 8.81
C LYS A 79 -16.51 7.09 7.65
N ALA A 80 -15.25 7.44 7.42
CA ALA A 80 -14.41 6.83 6.39
C ALA A 80 -13.89 5.44 6.78
N ASP A 81 -14.06 5.05 8.04
CA ASP A 81 -13.73 3.71 8.55
C ASP A 81 -14.90 2.72 8.44
N LEU A 82 -16.09 3.20 8.07
CA LEU A 82 -17.24 2.34 7.89
C LEU A 82 -17.03 1.39 6.71
N ASN A 83 -17.28 0.10 6.95
CA ASN A 83 -17.24 -0.92 5.93
C ASN A 83 -18.40 -0.73 4.96
N GLU A 84 -18.09 -0.25 3.76
CA GLU A 84 -19.03 -0.21 2.67
C GLU A 84 -19.17 -1.60 2.05
N TYR A 85 -19.95 -2.47 2.69
CA TYR A 85 -20.27 -3.78 2.10
C TYR A 85 -21.43 -3.61 1.13
N LYS A 86 -21.15 -3.74 -0.18
CA LYS A 86 -22.20 -3.84 -1.19
C LYS A 86 -22.82 -5.23 -1.10
N GLU A 87 -23.78 -5.40 -0.21
CA GLU A 87 -24.49 -6.67 -0.10
C GLU A 87 -25.25 -6.97 -1.41
N PRO A 88 -25.33 -8.24 -1.84
CA PRO A 88 -26.21 -8.62 -2.95
C PRO A 88 -27.67 -8.29 -2.59
N SER A 89 -28.58 -8.19 -3.57
CA SER A 89 -29.99 -7.90 -3.29
C SER A 89 -30.57 -8.88 -2.26
N CYS A 90 -31.37 -8.38 -1.32
CA CYS A 90 -32.01 -9.22 -0.30
C CYS A 90 -32.87 -10.33 -0.91
N ALA A 91 -33.40 -10.14 -2.13
CA ALA A 91 -34.13 -11.15 -2.88
C ALA A 91 -33.28 -12.37 -3.28
N VAL A 92 -31.96 -12.22 -3.33
CA VAL A 92 -31.03 -13.31 -3.66
C VAL A 92 -30.52 -14.01 -2.39
N MET A 93 -30.44 -13.28 -1.27
CA MET A 93 -30.02 -13.85 0.03
C MET A 93 -31.14 -14.57 0.75
N ILE A 94 -32.37 -14.06 0.68
CA ILE A 94 -33.55 -14.66 1.29
C ILE A 94 -34.13 -15.65 0.28
N MET A 95 -33.67 -16.89 0.29
CA MET A 95 -34.28 -17.95 -0.50
C MET A 95 -35.60 -18.39 0.14
N LYS A 96 -36.63 -18.60 -0.69
CA LYS A 96 -37.89 -19.19 -0.24
C LYS A 96 -37.65 -20.65 0.12
N ASP A 97 -37.57 -20.95 1.41
CA ASP A 97 -37.44 -22.32 1.90
C ASP A 97 -38.75 -23.07 1.68
N PRO A 98 -38.76 -24.17 0.90
CA PRO A 98 -39.97 -24.95 0.66
C PRO A 98 -40.49 -25.70 1.90
N SER A 99 -39.69 -25.82 2.97
CA SER A 99 -40.09 -26.46 4.24
C SER A 99 -40.84 -25.52 5.19
N LEU A 100 -40.69 -24.21 5.02
CA LEU A 100 -41.47 -23.20 5.71
C LEU A 100 -42.71 -22.93 4.85
N GLN A 101 -43.92 -23.24 5.36
CA GLN A 101 -45.18 -22.84 4.72
C GLN A 101 -45.38 -21.33 4.83
N GLU A 102 -44.53 -20.58 4.13
CA GLU A 102 -44.56 -19.14 4.11
C GLU A 102 -45.46 -18.64 3.00
N THR A 103 -46.34 -17.71 3.35
CA THR A 103 -47.21 -17.02 2.40
C THR A 103 -46.39 -16.05 1.55
N GLU A 104 -46.77 -15.82 0.29
CA GLU A 104 -46.10 -14.85 -0.59
C GLU A 104 -45.96 -13.44 0.04
N GLU A 105 -46.93 -13.04 0.86
CA GLU A 105 -46.89 -11.76 1.57
C GLU A 105 -45.81 -11.72 2.67
N GLN A 106 -45.62 -12.80 3.40
CA GLN A 106 -44.58 -12.91 4.43
C GLN A 106 -43.18 -12.87 3.80
N TYR A 107 -42.99 -13.56 2.68
CA TYR A 107 -41.76 -13.54 1.91
C TYR A 107 -41.42 -12.12 1.40
N ARG A 108 -42.41 -11.41 0.84
CA ARG A 108 -42.24 -10.01 0.39
C ARG A 108 -41.92 -9.07 1.55
N ASN A 109 -42.59 -9.23 2.69
CA ASN A 109 -42.33 -8.42 3.88
C ASN A 109 -40.89 -8.62 4.40
N ARG A 110 -40.35 -9.85 4.39
CA ARG A 110 -38.95 -10.08 4.77
C ARG A 110 -37.95 -9.41 3.83
N ILE A 111 -38.18 -9.49 2.52
CA ILE A 111 -37.32 -8.80 1.53
C ILE A 111 -37.39 -7.29 1.77
N GLN A 112 -38.58 -6.73 1.97
CA GLN A 112 -38.74 -5.29 2.18
C GLN A 112 -38.10 -4.81 3.48
N GLN A 113 -38.22 -5.57 4.58
CA GLN A 113 -37.55 -5.26 5.84
C GLN A 113 -36.02 -5.34 5.71
N CYS A 114 -35.51 -6.33 4.98
CA CYS A 114 -34.10 -6.44 4.68
C CYS A 114 -33.62 -5.24 3.86
N GLU A 115 -34.37 -4.83 2.83
CA GLU A 115 -34.01 -3.71 1.98
C GLU A 115 -34.03 -2.36 2.73
N GLN A 116 -34.92 -2.20 3.72
CA GLN A 116 -34.97 -1.03 4.60
C GLN A 116 -33.77 -0.92 5.55
N GLY A 117 -33.13 -2.03 5.89
CA GLY A 117 -31.92 -2.05 6.71
C GLY A 117 -30.64 -1.76 5.93
N ARG A 118 -30.72 -1.61 4.61
CA ARG A 118 -29.54 -1.40 3.76
C ARG A 118 -29.09 0.05 3.81
N MET A 119 -27.77 0.22 3.82
CA MET A 119 -27.15 1.51 3.56
C MET A 119 -27.55 2.02 2.18
N ASP A 120 -27.98 3.29 2.12
CA ASP A 120 -28.27 3.99 0.87
C ASP A 120 -27.00 4.03 -0.01
N GLU A 121 -27.14 3.78 -1.31
CA GLU A 121 -26.05 3.89 -2.28
C GLU A 121 -25.37 5.27 -2.25
N ASN A 122 -26.13 6.33 -1.94
CA ASN A 122 -25.59 7.68 -1.80
C ASN A 122 -24.65 7.81 -0.60
N GLU A 123 -25.03 7.23 0.53
CA GLU A 123 -24.22 7.20 1.75
C GLU A 123 -22.96 6.35 1.54
N ALA A 124 -23.13 5.19 0.92
CA ALA A 124 -22.07 4.28 0.52
C ALA A 124 -21.02 5.00 -0.37
N ARG A 125 -21.49 5.73 -1.40
CA ARG A 125 -20.64 6.57 -2.25
C ARG A 125 -19.93 7.69 -1.48
N ALA A 126 -20.58 8.32 -0.50
CA ALA A 126 -19.95 9.33 0.33
C ALA A 126 -18.80 8.74 1.16
N ILE A 127 -19.01 7.57 1.77
CA ILE A 127 -17.99 6.85 2.55
C ILE A 127 -16.77 6.51 1.69
N ARG A 128 -16.96 5.99 0.48
CA ARG A 128 -15.83 5.73 -0.46
C ARG A 128 -15.01 6.98 -0.72
N LYS A 129 -15.69 8.08 -1.08
CA LYS A 129 -15.00 9.34 -1.39
C LYS A 129 -14.20 9.84 -0.20
N GLN A 130 -14.75 9.73 1.01
CA GLN A 130 -14.02 10.10 2.23
C GLN A 130 -12.82 9.20 2.46
N ARG A 131 -12.97 7.88 2.31
CA ARG A 131 -11.88 6.92 2.45
C ARG A 131 -10.74 7.17 1.47
N ASP A 132 -11.08 7.43 0.21
CA ASP A 132 -10.12 7.72 -0.85
C ASP A 132 -9.42 9.06 -0.59
N ALA A 133 -10.17 10.10 -0.21
CA ALA A 133 -9.61 11.40 0.15
C ALA A 133 -8.63 11.30 1.34
N VAL A 134 -8.99 10.55 2.39
CA VAL A 134 -8.13 10.38 3.56
C VAL A 134 -6.82 9.67 3.18
N ARG A 135 -6.89 8.63 2.34
CA ARG A 135 -5.70 7.95 1.83
C ARG A 135 -4.80 8.91 1.06
N ASP A 136 -5.38 9.66 0.12
CA ASP A 136 -4.60 10.55 -0.75
C ASP A 136 -3.98 11.72 0.04
N ILE A 137 -4.71 12.27 1.02
CA ILE A 137 -4.18 13.26 1.97
C ILE A 137 -3.00 12.67 2.75
N SER A 138 -3.09 11.43 3.20
CA SER A 138 -2.02 10.78 3.96
C SER A 138 -0.73 10.67 3.14
N PHE A 139 -0.85 10.33 1.85
CA PHE A 139 0.29 10.31 0.93
C PHE A 139 0.88 11.70 0.71
N LEU A 140 0.05 12.74 0.59
CA LEU A 140 0.54 14.11 0.45
C LEU A 140 1.29 14.60 1.70
N VAL A 141 0.76 14.30 2.89
CA VAL A 141 1.37 14.69 4.17
C VAL A 141 2.78 14.10 4.32
N VAL A 142 3.02 12.88 3.84
CA VAL A 142 4.34 12.23 3.89
C VAL A 142 5.21 12.62 2.68
N GLY A 143 4.62 12.65 1.49
CA GLY A 143 5.32 12.88 0.23
C GLY A 143 5.84 14.31 0.06
N ILE A 144 5.09 15.31 0.53
CA ILE A 144 5.50 16.73 0.39
C ILE A 144 6.79 17.01 1.17
N PRO A 145 6.90 16.69 2.48
CA PRO A 145 8.15 16.89 3.22
C PRO A 145 9.34 16.16 2.59
N LEU A 146 9.11 14.93 2.11
CA LEU A 146 10.15 14.13 1.46
C LEU A 146 10.62 14.78 0.14
N PHE A 147 9.70 15.24 -0.70
CA PHE A 147 10.01 15.96 -1.93
C PHE A 147 10.77 17.25 -1.66
N LEU A 148 10.32 18.05 -0.69
CA LEU A 148 10.97 19.31 -0.31
C LEU A 148 12.39 19.08 0.21
N TYR A 149 12.60 18.04 1.02
CA TYR A 149 13.92 17.67 1.53
C TYR A 149 14.89 17.31 0.40
N HIS A 150 14.45 16.46 -0.53
CA HIS A 150 15.27 16.08 -1.68
C HIS A 150 15.58 17.27 -2.59
N TRP A 151 14.56 18.09 -2.90
CA TRP A 151 14.73 19.30 -3.71
C TRP A 151 15.71 20.29 -3.07
N ALA A 152 15.59 20.53 -1.76
CA ALA A 152 16.46 21.44 -1.03
C ALA A 152 17.92 20.95 -1.03
N THR A 153 18.15 19.65 -0.87
CA THR A 153 19.50 19.05 -0.89
C THR A 153 20.17 19.23 -2.25
N ILE A 154 19.48 18.88 -3.34
CA ILE A 154 20.01 19.05 -4.71
C ILE A 154 20.36 20.51 -4.99
N ARG A 155 19.49 21.45 -4.57
CA ARG A 155 19.74 22.88 -4.79
C ARG A 155 20.94 23.39 -3.99
N ARG A 156 21.22 22.83 -2.81
CA ARG A 156 22.41 23.19 -2.01
C ARG A 156 23.69 22.71 -2.67
N GLU A 157 23.69 21.49 -3.21
CA GLU A 157 24.83 20.93 -3.95
C GLU A 157 25.15 21.75 -5.22
N GLN A 158 24.13 22.10 -6.01
CA GLN A 158 24.31 22.92 -7.22
C GLN A 158 24.93 24.30 -6.93
N LYS A 159 24.56 24.91 -5.80
CA LYS A 159 25.14 26.19 -5.35
C LYS A 159 26.58 26.04 -4.87
N ALA A 160 26.89 24.96 -4.17
CA ALA A 160 28.25 24.67 -3.72
C ALA A 160 29.21 24.43 -4.90
N ASP A 161 28.71 23.83 -5.98
CA ASP A 161 29.47 23.56 -7.20
C ASP A 161 29.59 24.78 -8.15
N GLY A 162 29.05 25.94 -7.78
CA GLY A 162 29.07 27.14 -8.63
C GLY A 162 28.27 27.01 -9.93
N LYS A 163 27.32 26.05 -10.01
CA LYS A 163 26.48 25.79 -11.19
C LYS A 163 25.18 26.63 -11.21
N ALA A 164 25.13 27.73 -10.46
CA ALA A 164 23.94 28.58 -10.31
C ALA A 164 24.29 30.06 -10.44
#